data_AF-A0A3A6I2H0-F1
#
_entry.id   AF-A0A3A6I2H0-F1
#
_cell.length_a   1.000
_cell.length_b   1.000
_cell.length_c   1.000
_cell.angle_alpha   90.00
_cell.angle_beta   90.00
_cell.angle_gamma   90.00
#
_symmetry.space_group_name_H-M   'P 1'
#
loop_
_entity.id
_entity.type
_entity.pdbx_description
1 polymer ?
#
loop_
_entity_poly.entity_id
_entity_poly.type
_entity_poly.pdbx_seq_one_letter_code
_entity_poly.pdbx_strand_id
1 'polypeptide(L)'
;MQTIGKKKRSKKSWMARQMEFTEKARKAIHKRDQESCFFCQRGYHMENACRYGGLQIMHVVPRSQLGLGIEQNGVLGCIGHHGMMDNGNRGLRGEMQTMIEDYMQDLYPGWSREAVTYSKFGEKQVLKASGGSRDTLDSMDGISFLEENT
;
A
#
# COMPACT_ATOMS: atom_id res chain seq x y z
N MET A 1 -7.28 -17.44 -45.87
CA MET A 1 -6.65 -17.20 -44.55
C MET A 1 -6.73 -15.70 -44.26
N GLN A 2 -7.60 -15.26 -43.34
CA GLN A 2 -7.68 -13.85 -42.94
C GLN A 2 -6.58 -13.58 -41.91
N THR A 3 -5.66 -12.66 -42.21
CA THR A 3 -4.61 -12.22 -41.30
C THR A 3 -5.21 -11.23 -40.30
N ILE A 4 -5.26 -11.62 -39.02
CA ILE A 4 -5.68 -10.72 -37.93
C ILE A 4 -4.60 -9.65 -37.77
N GLY A 5 -4.84 -8.47 -38.34
CA GLY A 5 -3.96 -7.31 -38.19
C GLY A 5 -3.80 -6.93 -36.71
N LYS A 6 -2.56 -6.95 -36.21
CA LYS A 6 -2.24 -6.52 -34.85
C LYS A 6 -2.55 -5.02 -34.70
N LYS A 7 -3.64 -4.66 -34.01
CA LYS A 7 -3.95 -3.26 -33.63
C LYS A 7 -2.81 -2.69 -32.79
N LYS A 8 -2.22 -1.56 -33.21
CA LYS A 8 -1.27 -0.77 -32.39
C LYS A 8 -1.99 -0.30 -31.12
N ARG A 9 -1.44 -0.63 -29.93
CA ARG A 9 -1.95 -0.13 -28.64
C ARG A 9 -1.75 1.39 -28.57
N SER A 10 -2.83 2.14 -28.29
CA SER A 10 -2.75 3.59 -28.10
C SER A 10 -1.93 3.93 -26.84
N LYS A 11 -1.20 5.05 -26.86
CA LYS A 11 -0.45 5.52 -25.68
C LYS A 11 -1.44 5.96 -24.60
N LYS A 12 -1.29 5.43 -23.38
CA LYS A 12 -2.10 5.84 -22.21
C LYS A 12 -2.00 7.35 -21.98
N SER A 13 -3.10 7.97 -21.54
CA SER A 13 -3.12 9.39 -21.19
C SER A 13 -2.16 9.68 -20.04
N TRP A 14 -1.67 10.93 -19.97
CA TRP A 14 -0.77 11.36 -18.90
C TRP A 14 -1.40 11.14 -17.51
N MET A 15 -2.69 11.47 -17.36
CA MET A 15 -3.44 11.28 -16.11
C MET A 15 -3.55 9.81 -15.71
N ALA A 16 -3.87 8.92 -16.65
CA ALA A 16 -3.95 7.48 -16.39
C ALA A 16 -2.63 6.90 -15.88
N ARG A 17 -1.49 7.47 -16.31
CA ARG A 17 -0.16 7.08 -15.83
C ARG A 17 0.14 7.56 -14.41
N GLN A 18 -0.47 8.67 -13.96
CA GLN A 18 -0.28 9.18 -12.60
C GLN A 18 -1.05 8.34 -11.55
N MET A 19 -2.19 7.76 -11.93
CA MET A 19 -3.02 6.93 -11.04
C MET A 19 -2.57 5.47 -10.96
N GLU A 20 -1.66 5.06 -11.85
CA GLU A 20 -1.10 3.71 -11.87
C GLU A 20 0.11 3.63 -10.95
N PHE A 21 0.13 2.66 -10.04
CA PHE A 21 1.29 2.45 -9.19
C PHE A 21 2.55 2.24 -10.04
N THR A 22 3.61 2.97 -9.71
CA THR A 22 4.93 2.71 -10.29
C THR A 22 5.50 1.41 -9.73
N GLU A 23 6.44 0.76 -10.43
CA GLU A 23 7.09 -0.44 -9.89
C GLU A 23 7.76 -0.18 -8.53
N LYS A 24 8.37 1.01 -8.37
CA LYS A 24 8.93 1.46 -7.10
C LYS A 24 7.88 1.51 -6.00
N ALA A 25 6.72 2.13 -6.27
CA ALA A 25 5.62 2.20 -5.30
C ALA A 25 5.11 0.80 -4.94
N ARG A 26 4.95 -0.10 -5.93
CA ARG A 26 4.52 -1.48 -5.67
C ARG A 26 5.48 -2.19 -4.72
N LYS A 27 6.78 -2.16 -5.02
CA LYS A 27 7.81 -2.80 -4.18
C LYS A 27 7.84 -2.21 -2.76
N ALA A 28 7.67 -0.90 -2.64
CA ALA A 28 7.64 -0.23 -1.34
C ALA A 28 6.43 -0.65 -0.50
N ILE A 29 5.23 -0.70 -1.10
CA ILE A 29 4.00 -1.16 -0.43
C ILE A 29 4.15 -2.62 0.02
N HIS A 30 4.59 -3.51 -0.88
CA HIS A 30 4.81 -4.92 -0.56
C HIS A 30 5.80 -5.12 0.60
N LYS A 31 6.90 -4.34 0.61
CA LYS A 31 7.89 -4.35 1.69
C LYS A 31 7.31 -3.81 3.00
N ARG A 32 6.59 -2.69 2.96
CA ARG A 32 5.97 -2.04 4.12
C ARG A 32 4.93 -2.95 4.79
N ASP A 33 4.11 -3.60 3.98
CA ASP A 33 3.00 -4.45 4.42
C ASP A 33 3.44 -5.91 4.64
N GLN A 34 4.74 -6.19 4.57
CA GLN A 34 5.36 -7.48 4.87
C GLN A 34 4.75 -8.65 4.09
N GLU A 35 4.46 -8.44 2.79
CA GLU A 35 3.85 -9.46 1.92
C GLU A 35 2.58 -10.09 2.52
N SER A 36 1.77 -9.29 3.21
CA SER A 36 0.60 -9.77 3.91
C SER A 36 -0.56 -8.78 3.81
N CYS A 37 -1.78 -9.32 3.88
CA CYS A 37 -2.99 -8.51 3.79
C CYS A 37 -3.21 -7.75 5.10
N PHE A 38 -3.32 -6.43 5.00
CA PHE A 38 -3.58 -5.53 6.13
C PHE A 38 -4.77 -5.98 7.00
N PHE A 39 -5.86 -6.42 6.38
CA PHE A 39 -7.07 -6.87 7.06
C PHE A 39 -6.97 -8.29 7.61
N CYS A 40 -6.29 -9.21 6.90
CA CYS A 40 -6.09 -10.57 7.40
C CYS A 40 -5.26 -10.57 8.68
N GLN A 41 -4.24 -9.72 8.78
CA GLN A 41 -3.43 -9.58 10.00
C GLN A 41 -4.25 -9.15 11.21
N ARG A 42 -5.38 -8.47 10.98
CA ARG A 42 -6.29 -7.97 12.02
C ARG A 42 -7.48 -8.89 12.27
N GLY A 43 -7.56 -10.04 11.58
CA GLY A 43 -8.68 -10.97 11.69
C GLY A 43 -10.01 -10.40 11.20
N TYR A 44 -10.01 -9.37 10.36
CA TYR A 44 -11.21 -8.67 9.94
C TYR A 44 -12.03 -9.48 8.93
N HIS A 45 -13.29 -9.79 9.20
CA HIS A 45 -14.22 -10.52 8.30
C HIS A 45 -13.61 -11.70 7.52
N MET A 46 -12.88 -12.56 8.23
CA MET A 46 -12.13 -13.69 7.64
C MET A 46 -13.03 -14.71 6.95
N GLU A 47 -14.27 -14.86 7.40
CA GLU A 47 -15.29 -15.74 6.83
C GLU A 47 -15.61 -15.41 5.35
N ASN A 48 -15.33 -14.17 4.96
CA ASN A 48 -15.69 -13.60 3.66
C ASN A 48 -14.50 -13.27 2.76
N ALA A 49 -13.29 -13.24 3.30
CA ALA A 49 -12.14 -12.67 2.61
C ALA A 49 -11.01 -13.67 2.29
N CYS A 50 -10.79 -14.66 3.14
CA CYS A 50 -9.59 -15.52 3.03
C CYS A 50 -9.88 -16.86 2.34
N ARG A 51 -10.31 -16.83 1.07
CA ARG A 51 -10.29 -18.02 0.21
C ARG A 51 -9.20 -17.87 -0.86
N TYR A 52 -7.98 -18.27 -0.52
CA TYR A 52 -6.89 -18.57 -1.47
C TYR A 52 -6.61 -17.50 -2.55
N GLY A 53 -6.75 -16.22 -2.20
CA GLY A 53 -6.52 -15.11 -3.12
C GLY A 53 -5.07 -14.61 -3.07
N GLY A 54 -4.50 -14.31 -4.23
CA GLY A 54 -3.23 -13.57 -4.31
C GLY A 54 -3.31 -12.19 -3.66
N LEU A 55 -2.15 -11.59 -3.37
CA LEU A 55 -2.08 -10.24 -2.82
C LEU A 55 -2.19 -9.21 -3.95
N GLN A 56 -2.95 -8.15 -3.69
CA GLN A 56 -3.19 -7.04 -4.60
C GLN A 56 -3.09 -5.73 -3.81
N ILE A 57 -2.56 -4.70 -4.47
CA ILE A 57 -2.52 -3.37 -3.88
C ILE A 57 -3.88 -2.71 -4.06
N MET A 58 -4.52 -2.41 -2.94
CA MET A 58 -5.77 -1.66 -2.83
C MET A 58 -5.47 -0.17 -2.80
N HIS A 59 -6.26 0.61 -3.50
CA HIS A 59 -6.18 2.07 -3.45
C HIS A 59 -6.96 2.60 -2.24
N VAL A 60 -6.36 3.49 -1.43
CA VAL A 60 -7.10 4.20 -0.38
C VAL A 60 -8.11 5.15 -1.02
N VAL A 61 -7.63 6.05 -1.88
CA VAL A 61 -8.47 6.81 -2.79
C VAL A 61 -8.52 6.09 -4.14
N PRO A 62 -9.69 5.61 -4.59
CA PRO A 62 -9.80 4.83 -5.82
C PRO A 62 -9.46 5.68 -7.05
N ARG A 63 -9.03 5.00 -8.13
CA ARG A 63 -8.69 5.66 -9.40
C ARG A 63 -9.86 6.43 -10.02
N SER A 64 -11.11 6.00 -9.78
CA SER A 64 -12.32 6.72 -10.22
C SER A 64 -12.47 8.09 -9.55
N GLN A 65 -11.87 8.27 -8.37
CA GLN A 65 -11.78 9.54 -7.64
C GLN A 65 -10.41 10.20 -7.83
N LEU A 66 -9.68 9.84 -8.88
CA LEU A 66 -8.38 10.41 -9.23
C LEU A 66 -7.26 10.11 -8.22
N GLY A 67 -7.34 9.03 -7.45
CA GLY A 67 -6.28 8.61 -6.54
C GLY A 67 -4.94 8.32 -7.25
N LEU A 68 -3.86 8.81 -6.67
CA LEU A 68 -2.50 8.71 -7.21
C LEU A 68 -1.91 7.30 -7.06
N GLY A 69 -1.00 6.93 -7.96
CA GLY A 69 -0.26 5.67 -7.94
C GLY A 69 1.03 5.74 -7.09
N ILE A 70 0.92 6.26 -5.87
CA ILE A 70 2.04 6.45 -4.93
C ILE A 70 1.89 5.52 -3.72
N GLU A 71 3.00 5.26 -3.02
CA GLU A 71 3.04 4.35 -1.86
C GLU A 71 2.01 4.70 -0.77
N GLN A 72 1.82 5.99 -0.52
CA GLN A 72 0.91 6.56 0.48
C GLN A 72 -0.58 6.36 0.13
N ASN A 73 -0.91 5.97 -1.11
CA ASN A 73 -2.27 5.71 -1.54
C ASN A 73 -2.55 4.22 -1.75
N GLY A 74 -1.61 3.34 -1.38
CA GLY A 74 -1.73 1.90 -1.60
C GLY A 74 -1.55 1.10 -0.33
N VAL A 75 -2.39 0.09 -0.13
CA VAL A 75 -2.29 -0.89 0.96
C VAL A 75 -2.44 -2.30 0.39
N LEU A 76 -1.65 -3.24 0.87
CA LEU A 76 -1.69 -4.61 0.43
C LEU A 76 -2.89 -5.35 1.03
N GLY A 77 -3.70 -5.96 0.17
CA GLY A 77 -4.87 -6.74 0.52
C GLY A 77 -4.92 -8.05 -0.24
N CYS A 78 -5.64 -9.05 0.30
CA CYS A 78 -5.96 -10.24 -0.47
C CYS A 78 -7.12 -9.95 -1.43
N ILE A 79 -7.31 -10.78 -2.47
CA ILE A 79 -8.42 -10.62 -3.44
C ILE A 79 -9.79 -10.50 -2.75
N GLY A 80 -10.04 -11.24 -1.66
CA GLY A 80 -11.32 -11.20 -0.96
C GLY A 80 -11.57 -9.89 -0.22
N HIS A 81 -10.60 -9.39 0.55
CA HIS A 81 -10.70 -8.07 1.19
C HIS A 81 -10.71 -6.94 0.18
N HIS A 82 -9.93 -7.05 -0.90
CA HIS A 82 -9.97 -6.08 -1.98
C HIS A 82 -11.36 -5.97 -2.60
N GLY A 83 -11.99 -7.13 -2.90
CA GLY A 83 -13.36 -7.17 -3.38
C GLY A 83 -14.38 -6.64 -2.36
N MET A 84 -14.17 -6.85 -1.06
CA MET A 84 -15.05 -6.34 -0.01
C MET A 84 -14.99 -4.81 0.12
N MET A 85 -13.80 -4.23 -0.03
CA MET A 85 -13.61 -2.78 0.00
C MET A 85 -14.22 -2.10 -1.23
N ASP A 86 -14.04 -2.69 -2.41
CA ASP A 86 -14.58 -2.18 -3.67
C ASP A 86 -16.11 -2.37 -3.75
N ASN A 87 -16.60 -3.53 -3.32
CA ASN A 87 -18.00 -3.89 -3.36
C ASN A 87 -18.70 -3.54 -2.04
N GLY A 88 -19.06 -2.25 -1.90
CA GLY A 88 -19.69 -1.70 -0.70
C GLY A 88 -21.09 -2.23 -0.35
N ASN A 89 -21.60 -3.26 -1.04
CA ASN A 89 -22.94 -3.82 -0.86
C ASN A 89 -23.19 -4.41 0.55
N ARG A 90 -22.13 -4.60 1.35
CA ARG A 90 -22.22 -5.12 2.72
C ARG A 90 -22.15 -4.03 3.80
N GLY A 91 -22.07 -2.76 3.41
CA GLY A 91 -21.92 -1.64 4.36
C GLY A 91 -20.52 -1.50 4.98
N LEU A 92 -19.62 -2.47 4.77
CA LEU A 92 -18.28 -2.52 5.38
C LEU A 92 -17.28 -1.51 4.81
N ARG A 93 -17.60 -0.89 3.67
CA ARG A 93 -16.68 0.02 2.97
C ARG A 93 -16.24 1.19 3.86
N GLY A 94 -17.17 1.76 4.65
CA GLY A 94 -16.86 2.90 5.52
C GLY A 94 -15.82 2.54 6.58
N GLU A 95 -16.06 1.45 7.31
CA GLU A 95 -15.17 0.96 8.35
C GLU A 95 -13.79 0.56 7.79
N MET A 96 -13.76 -0.20 6.70
CA MET A 96 -12.50 -0.59 6.04
C MET A 96 -11.70 0.63 5.58
N GLN A 97 -12.39 1.66 5.07
CA GLN A 97 -11.77 2.90 4.65
C GLN A 97 -11.15 3.62 5.86
N THR A 98 -11.89 3.77 6.96
CA THR A 98 -11.39 4.41 8.18
C THR A 98 -10.16 3.69 8.73
N MET A 99 -10.18 2.36 8.83
CA MET A 99 -9.03 1.59 9.30
C MET A 99 -7.76 1.81 8.45
N ILE A 100 -7.93 1.92 7.14
CA ILE A 100 -6.82 2.19 6.23
C ILE A 100 -6.33 3.63 6.36
N GLU A 101 -7.24 4.60 6.47
CA GLU A 101 -6.90 6.02 6.62
C GLU A 101 -6.11 6.26 7.91
N ASP A 102 -6.56 5.70 9.03
CA ASP A 102 -5.85 5.75 10.31
C ASP A 102 -4.45 5.15 10.17
N TYR A 103 -4.35 3.97 9.54
CA TYR A 103 -3.06 3.33 9.27
C TYR A 103 -2.13 4.18 8.40
N MET A 104 -2.64 4.87 7.39
CA MET A 104 -1.82 5.77 6.56
C MET A 104 -1.37 7.02 7.32
N GLN A 105 -2.23 7.56 8.20
CA GLN A 105 -1.89 8.71 9.04
C GLN A 105 -0.81 8.37 10.06
N ASP A 106 -0.85 7.17 10.63
CA ASP A 106 0.19 6.68 11.55
C ASP A 106 1.56 6.54 10.87
N LEU A 107 1.58 6.10 9.61
CA LEU A 107 2.81 5.85 8.86
C LEU A 107 3.42 7.11 8.21
N TYR A 108 2.57 8.03 7.78
CA TYR A 108 2.99 9.21 7.03
C TYR A 108 2.42 10.45 7.72
N PRO A 109 3.22 11.12 8.58
CA PRO A 109 2.79 12.36 9.22
C PRO A 109 2.34 13.41 8.18
N GLY A 110 1.17 14.00 8.41
CA GLY A 110 0.56 14.95 7.47
C GLY A 110 -0.17 14.30 6.29
N TRP A 111 -0.39 12.98 6.31
CA TRP A 111 -1.23 12.31 5.33
C TRP A 111 -2.65 12.87 5.36
N SER A 112 -3.19 13.17 4.18
CA SER A 112 -4.59 13.49 3.99
C SER A 112 -5.10 12.89 2.68
N ARG A 113 -6.42 12.76 2.56
CA ARG A 113 -7.07 12.25 1.34
C ARG A 113 -6.74 13.11 0.12
N GLU A 114 -6.63 14.42 0.31
CA GLU A 114 -6.30 15.40 -0.72
C GLU A 114 -4.85 15.23 -1.19
N ALA A 115 -3.92 14.95 -0.27
CA ALA A 115 -2.50 14.77 -0.59
C ALA A 115 -2.24 13.56 -1.52
N VAL A 116 -3.12 12.55 -1.48
CA VAL A 116 -3.05 11.36 -2.33
C VAL A 116 -3.99 11.40 -3.53
N THR A 117 -4.72 12.50 -3.72
CA THR A 117 -5.65 12.69 -4.83
C THR A 117 -5.03 13.61 -5.89
N TYR A 118 -5.11 13.22 -7.16
CA TYR A 118 -4.62 14.06 -8.24
C TYR A 118 -5.43 15.37 -8.32
N SER A 119 -4.71 16.50 -8.27
CA SER A 119 -5.25 17.83 -8.56
C SER A 119 -4.49 18.46 -9.72
N LYS A 120 -5.23 19.02 -10.69
CA LYS A 120 -4.63 19.73 -11.83
C LYS A 120 -4.00 21.07 -11.43
N PHE A 121 -4.57 21.72 -10.41
CA PHE A 121 -4.20 23.06 -9.96
C PHE A 121 -3.63 23.08 -8.54
N GLY A 122 -3.56 21.92 -7.87
CA GLY A 122 -3.09 21.81 -6.49
C GLY A 122 -1.57 21.79 -6.39
N GLU A 123 -1.06 22.29 -5.26
CA GLU A 123 0.34 22.15 -4.88
C GLU A 123 0.68 20.68 -4.66
N LYS A 124 1.88 20.27 -5.10
CA LYS A 124 2.36 18.90 -4.89
C LYS A 124 2.71 18.72 -3.41
N GLN A 125 1.85 18.03 -2.68
CA GLN A 125 2.15 17.64 -1.30
C GLN A 125 3.24 16.55 -1.32
N VAL A 126 4.41 16.84 -0.74
CA VAL A 126 5.48 15.86 -0.56
C VAL A 126 5.33 15.25 0.82
N LEU A 127 4.64 14.10 0.91
CA LEU A 127 4.56 13.33 2.14
C LEU A 127 5.92 12.64 2.37
N LYS A 128 6.63 13.07 3.41
CA LYS A 128 7.84 12.37 3.88
C LYS A 128 7.41 11.27 4.85
N ALA A 129 7.83 10.04 4.60
CA ALA A 129 7.76 9.00 5.62
C ALA A 129 8.62 9.45 6.81
N SER A 130 8.11 9.31 8.04
CA SER A 130 8.96 9.40 9.22
C SER A 130 9.97 8.26 9.14
N GLY A 131 11.20 8.58 8.76
CA GLY A 131 12.29 7.61 8.73
C GLY A 131 12.50 7.07 10.14
N GLY A 132 12.08 5.84 10.39
CA GLY A 132 12.55 5.10 11.55
C GLY A 132 14.03 4.79 11.34
N SER A 133 14.91 5.50 12.06
CA SER A 133 16.27 5.04 12.27
C SER A 133 16.20 3.74 13.09
N ARG A 134 16.43 2.60 12.43
CA ARG A 134 16.96 1.43 13.14
C ARG A 134 18.45 1.66 13.24
N ASP A 135 18.88 2.29 14.33
CA ASP A 135 20.28 2.24 14.74
C ASP A 135 20.58 0.79 15.13
N THR A 136 21.18 0.06 14.20
CA THR A 136 21.87 -1.19 14.50
C THR A 136 23.12 -0.83 15.29
N LEU A 137 23.05 -0.86 16.62
CA LEU A 137 24.26 -0.93 17.43
C LEU A 137 24.74 -2.39 17.43
N ASP A 138 25.34 -2.77 16.31
CA ASP A 138 26.35 -3.82 16.29
C ASP A 138 27.62 -3.18 16.84
N SER A 139 27.97 -3.53 18.07
CA SER A 139 29.31 -3.34 18.60
C SER A 139 29.71 -4.66 19.23
N MET A 140 30.31 -5.50 18.38
CA MET A 140 31.26 -6.51 18.80
C MET A 140 32.38 -5.79 19.57
N ASP A 141 32.55 -6.10 20.85
CA ASP A 141 33.83 -5.99 21.56
C ASP A 141 33.73 -6.77 22.87
N GLY A 142 34.68 -7.68 23.12
CA GLY A 142 34.96 -8.17 24.47
C GLY A 142 34.70 -9.65 24.74
N ILE A 143 35.37 -10.55 24.00
CA ILE A 143 35.83 -11.80 24.61
C ILE A 143 36.91 -11.40 25.63
N SER A 144 36.62 -11.51 26.93
CA SER A 144 37.64 -11.48 27.98
C SER A 144 37.40 -12.64 28.95
N PHE A 145 38.08 -13.73 28.64
CA PHE A 145 38.68 -14.67 29.58
C PHE A 145 39.18 -13.96 30.85
N LEU A 146 38.78 -14.42 32.03
CA LEU A 146 39.59 -14.44 33.25
C LEU A 146 38.98 -15.42 34.27
N GLU A 147 39.88 -16.10 34.94
CA GLU A 147 39.76 -17.27 35.81
C GLU A 147 39.23 -16.97 37.24
N GLU A 148 38.84 -18.05 37.92
CA GLU A 148 38.90 -18.30 39.38
C GLU A 148 38.21 -17.34 40.39
N ASN A 149 37.16 -17.84 41.05
CA ASN A 149 37.15 -18.27 42.47
C ASN A 149 35.73 -18.27 43.05
N THR A 150 35.20 -19.46 43.35
CA THR A 150 34.72 -19.92 44.69
C THR A 150 34.15 -21.31 44.57
#